data_AF-A0A7V8ZBM4-F1
#
_entry.id   AF-A0A7V8ZBM4-F1
#
_cell.length_a   1.000
_cell.length_b   1.000
_cell.length_c   1.000
_cell.angle_alpha   90.00
_cell.angle_beta   90.00
_cell.angle_gamma   90.00
#
_symmetry.space_group_name_H-M   'P 1'
#
loop_
_entity.id
_entity.type
_entity.pdbx_description
1 polymer ?
#
loop_
_entity_poly.entity_id
_entity_poly.type
_entity_poly.pdbx_seq_one_letter_code
_entity_poly.pdbx_strand_id
1 'polypeptide(L)'
;MAVVKKQEASEEERAILQILDERFARLHQESCKLLSLISSERLYARPHQVMEDSASRCASGEHVLPSCGEQLLRSAAVIEQTFGGITANLWDDPFEWTLPEELATPERVLAYLNEVEATRQRGFAIVK
;
A
#
# COMPACT_ATOMS: atom_id res chain seq x y z
N MET A 1 -25.41 25.11 -18.52
CA MET A 1 -24.18 24.34 -18.26
C MET A 1 -23.29 25.19 -17.37
N ALA A 2 -23.16 24.85 -16.09
CA ALA A 2 -22.25 25.57 -15.18
C ALA A 2 -20.82 25.12 -15.48
N VAL A 3 -19.97 26.05 -15.91
CA VAL A 3 -18.53 25.83 -15.99
C VAL A 3 -18.03 25.79 -14.55
N VAL A 4 -17.77 24.59 -14.04
CA VAL A 4 -17.07 24.41 -12.77
C VAL A 4 -15.67 24.98 -12.97
N LYS A 5 -15.43 26.19 -12.49
CA LYS A 5 -14.08 26.77 -12.47
C LYS A 5 -13.23 25.89 -11.56
N LYS A 6 -12.15 25.31 -12.09
CA LYS A 6 -11.14 24.61 -11.31
C LYS A 6 -10.53 25.66 -10.38
N GLN A 7 -10.84 25.57 -9.08
CA GLN A 7 -10.28 26.49 -8.09
C GLN A 7 -8.80 26.15 -7.96
N GLU A 8 -7.92 27.09 -8.29
CA GLU A 8 -6.49 26.86 -8.19
C GLU A 8 -6.10 26.70 -6.72
N ALA A 9 -5.32 25.66 -6.43
CA ALA A 9 -4.78 25.42 -5.10
C ALA A 9 -3.89 26.60 -4.69
N SER A 10 -4.10 27.07 -3.46
CA SER A 10 -3.27 28.05 -2.77
C SER A 10 -1.81 27.56 -2.65
N GLU A 11 -0.89 28.50 -2.41
CA GLU A 11 0.53 28.16 -2.22
C GLU A 11 0.76 27.17 -1.07
N GLU A 12 -0.03 27.29 0.00
CA GLU A 12 0.01 26.38 1.15
C GLU A 12 -0.42 24.96 0.76
N GLU A 13 -1.52 24.83 0.01
CA GLU A 13 -2.01 23.54 -0.48
C GLU A 13 -0.98 22.87 -1.42
N ARG A 14 -0.36 23.63 -2.32
CA ARG A 14 0.71 23.12 -3.20
C ARG A 14 1.91 22.64 -2.40
N ALA A 15 2.31 23.37 -1.36
CA ALA A 15 3.39 22.96 -0.47
C ALA A 15 3.07 21.66 0.27
N ILE A 16 1.84 21.51 0.78
CA ILE A 16 1.38 20.27 1.43
C ILE A 16 1.41 19.10 0.44
N LEU A 17 0.88 19.29 -0.77
CA LEU A 17 0.89 18.25 -1.81
C LEU A 17 2.30 17.83 -2.21
N GLN A 18 3.24 18.78 -2.26
CA GLN A 18 4.64 18.47 -2.50
C GLN A 18 5.25 17.63 -1.37
N ILE A 19 5.03 18.02 -0.12
CA ILE A 19 5.53 17.26 1.03
C ILE A 19 4.93 15.85 1.03
N LEU A 20 3.63 15.72 0.77
CA LEU A 20 2.97 14.41 0.70
C LEU A 20 3.58 13.54 -0.40
N ASP A 21 3.74 14.07 -1.61
CA ASP A 21 4.37 13.37 -2.74
C ASP A 21 5.76 12.82 -2.35
N GLU A 22 6.61 13.67 -1.77
CA GLU A 22 7.95 13.28 -1.31
C GLU A 22 7.91 12.20 -0.21
N ARG A 23 6.94 12.29 0.71
CA ARG A 23 6.80 11.30 1.80
C ARG A 23 6.32 9.95 1.28
N PHE A 24 5.38 9.92 0.34
CA PHE A 24 4.97 8.67 -0.28
C PHE A 24 6.09 8.06 -1.13
N ALA A 25 6.81 8.87 -1.91
CA ALA A 25 7.96 8.38 -2.70
C ALA A 25 9.02 7.74 -1.78
N ARG A 26 9.30 8.37 -0.63
CA ARG A 26 10.19 7.79 0.38
C ARG A 26 9.62 6.48 0.96
N LEU A 27 8.34 6.43 1.30
CA LEU A 27 7.71 5.21 1.81
C LEU A 27 7.86 4.05 0.82
N HIS A 28 7.59 4.30 -0.47
CA HIS A 28 7.79 3.32 -1.54
C HIS A 28 9.25 2.81 -1.60
N GLN A 29 10.23 3.73 -1.58
CA GLN A 29 11.65 3.35 -1.58
C GLN A 29 12.02 2.47 -0.38
N GLU A 30 11.55 2.80 0.82
CA GLU A 30 11.81 2.00 2.02
C GLU A 30 11.09 0.64 1.96
N SER A 31 9.89 0.57 1.38
CA SER A 31 9.18 -0.69 1.12
C SER A 31 9.95 -1.60 0.15
N CYS A 32 10.44 -1.06 -0.98
CA CYS A 32 11.27 -1.81 -1.92
C CYS A 32 12.59 -2.27 -1.29
N LYS A 33 13.21 -1.42 -0.47
CA LYS A 33 14.42 -1.77 0.27
C LYS A 33 14.17 -2.87 1.28
N LEU A 34 13.08 -2.79 2.05
CA LEU A 34 12.68 -3.84 2.99
C LEU A 34 12.48 -5.18 2.27
N LEU A 35 11.78 -5.16 1.13
CA LEU A 35 11.57 -6.36 0.31
C LEU A 35 12.88 -6.98 -0.16
N SER A 36 13.87 -6.17 -0.55
CA SER A 36 15.19 -6.66 -0.98
C SER A 36 15.99 -7.36 0.13
N LEU A 37 15.64 -7.12 1.40
CA LEU A 37 16.26 -7.77 2.56
C LEU A 37 15.56 -9.06 2.98
N ILE A 38 14.36 -9.33 2.46
CA ILE A 38 13.55 -10.48 2.83
C ILE A 38 13.80 -11.61 1.82
N SER A 39 14.28 -12.76 2.30
CA SER A 39 14.35 -13.98 1.49
C SER A 39 12.95 -14.48 1.14
N SER A 40 12.76 -15.09 -0.04
CA SER A 40 11.45 -15.61 -0.50
C SER A 40 10.76 -16.52 0.53
N GLU A 41 11.51 -17.37 1.22
CA GLU A 41 10.98 -18.26 2.27
C GLU A 41 10.39 -17.52 3.49
N ARG A 42 10.83 -16.28 3.72
CA ARG A 42 10.41 -15.44 4.87
C ARG A 42 9.37 -14.41 4.51
N LEU A 43 9.06 -14.24 3.22
CA LEU A 43 8.10 -13.24 2.74
C LEU A 43 6.74 -13.40 3.43
N TYR A 44 6.25 -14.63 3.51
CA TYR A 44 4.98 -14.98 4.16
C TYR A 44 5.16 -15.74 5.47
N ALA A 45 6.37 -15.79 6.02
CA ALA A 45 6.59 -16.38 7.33
C ALA A 45 5.88 -15.54 8.38
N ARG A 46 5.02 -16.20 9.18
CA ARG A 46 4.38 -15.56 10.33
C ARG A 46 5.42 -15.39 11.44
N PRO A 47 5.43 -14.25 12.14
CA PRO A 47 6.16 -14.16 13.40
C PRO A 47 5.68 -15.28 14.31
N HIS A 48 6.59 -16.06 14.92
CA HIS A 48 6.21 -17.05 15.92
C HIS A 48 5.44 -16.30 17.02
N GLN A 49 4.14 -16.61 17.17
CA GLN A 49 3.42 -16.22 18.37
C GLN A 49 4.19 -16.86 19.52
N VAL A 50 4.72 -16.06 20.43
CA VAL A 50 5.14 -16.55 21.74
C VAL A 50 3.85 -16.99 22.43
N MET A 51 3.41 -18.21 22.13
CA MET A 51 2.40 -18.92 22.90
C MET A 51 3.12 -19.53 24.09
N GLU A 52 3.32 -18.75 25.14
CA GLU A 52 3.39 -19.33 26.47
C GLU A 52 1.94 -19.38 27.00
N ASP A 53 1.47 -20.62 27.13
CA ASP A 53 0.39 -21.11 27.97
C ASP A 53 -1.06 -20.73 27.63
N SER A 54 -1.66 -21.65 26.87
CA SER A 54 -2.91 -22.36 27.20
C SER A 54 -4.13 -21.56 27.68
N ALA A 55 -5.21 -21.66 26.89
CA ALA A 55 -6.62 -21.46 27.29
C ALA A 55 -7.27 -20.07 27.12
N SER A 56 -6.86 -19.29 26.11
CA SER A 56 -7.76 -18.31 25.49
C SER A 56 -8.12 -18.76 24.08
N ARG A 57 -9.10 -19.67 23.98
CA ARG A 57 -9.96 -19.73 22.81
C ARG A 57 -10.92 -18.55 22.95
N CYS A 58 -10.57 -17.38 22.45
CA CYS A 58 -11.60 -16.38 22.19
C CYS A 58 -12.25 -16.75 20.86
N ALA A 59 -13.52 -17.11 20.92
CA ALA A 59 -14.43 -17.23 19.79
C ALA A 59 -14.73 -15.84 19.14
N SER A 60 -13.70 -15.02 18.97
CA SER A 60 -13.76 -13.66 18.43
C SER A 60 -12.41 -13.31 17.80
N GLY A 61 -12.22 -13.69 16.53
CA GLY A 61 -11.25 -13.10 15.59
C GLY A 61 -9.93 -12.56 16.15
N GLU A 62 -9.18 -13.35 16.93
CA GLU A 62 -7.92 -12.91 17.53
C GLU A 62 -6.88 -12.57 16.45
N HIS A 63 -6.25 -11.41 16.61
CA HIS A 63 -5.30 -10.76 15.70
C HIS A 63 -4.09 -11.65 15.39
N VAL A 64 -4.18 -12.44 14.31
CA VAL A 64 -2.99 -13.04 13.69
C VAL A 64 -2.15 -11.90 13.11
N LEU A 65 -0.91 -11.76 13.61
CA LEU A 65 0.01 -10.75 13.08
C LEU A 65 0.27 -11.04 11.58
N PRO A 66 0.13 -10.03 10.70
CA PRO A 66 0.48 -10.20 9.30
C PRO A 66 1.96 -10.56 9.15
N SER A 67 2.27 -11.41 8.19
CA SER A 67 3.63 -11.58 7.68
C SER A 67 4.14 -10.27 7.06
N CYS A 68 5.45 -10.18 6.82
CA CYS A 68 6.05 -9.01 6.18
C CYS A 68 5.44 -8.76 4.79
N GLY A 69 5.23 -9.82 4.00
CA GLY A 69 4.58 -9.76 2.70
C GLY A 69 3.17 -9.20 2.80
N GLU A 70 2.32 -9.74 3.67
CA GLU A 70 0.96 -9.23 3.86
C GLU A 70 0.94 -7.77 4.31
N GLN A 71 1.86 -7.35 5.17
CA GLN A 71 1.92 -5.97 5.62
C GLN A 71 2.34 -5.00 4.51
N LEU A 72 3.32 -5.39 3.68
CA LEU A 72 3.73 -4.64 2.50
C LEU A 72 2.58 -4.51 1.49
N LEU A 73 1.90 -5.63 1.20
CA LEU A 73 0.79 -5.68 0.25
C LEU A 73 -0.40 -4.84 0.73
N ARG A 74 -0.76 -4.95 2.01
CA ARG A 74 -1.86 -4.17 2.59
C ARG A 74 -1.56 -2.67 2.55
N SER A 75 -0.30 -2.27 2.79
CA SER A 75 0.12 -0.87 2.65
C SER A 75 0.03 -0.38 1.20
N ALA A 76 0.47 -1.20 0.24
CA ALA A 76 0.45 -0.86 -1.18
C ALA A 76 -0.98 -0.80 -1.74
N ALA A 77 -1.85 -1.72 -1.33
CA ALA A 77 -3.27 -1.77 -1.70
C ALA A 77 -4.01 -0.47 -1.33
N VAL A 78 -3.76 0.09 -0.15
CA VAL A 78 -4.38 1.36 0.26
C VAL A 78 -3.93 2.52 -0.64
N ILE A 79 -2.66 2.54 -1.06
CA ILE A 79 -2.14 3.54 -2.01
C ILE A 79 -2.83 3.33 -3.36
N GLU A 80 -2.88 2.11 -3.88
CA GLU A 80 -3.55 1.78 -5.14
C GLU A 80 -5.01 2.23 -5.12
N GLN A 81 -5.79 1.85 -4.11
CA GLN A 81 -7.19 2.22 -3.98
C GLN A 81 -7.37 3.74 -3.91
N THR A 82 -6.54 4.43 -3.14
CA THR A 82 -6.64 5.89 -3.00
C THR A 82 -6.39 6.59 -4.33
N PHE A 83 -5.29 6.24 -5.02
CA PHE A 83 -4.92 6.89 -6.26
C PHE A 83 -5.70 6.37 -7.47
N GLY A 84 -6.21 5.14 -7.43
CA GLY A 84 -7.20 4.59 -8.36
C GLY A 84 -8.54 5.33 -8.25
N GLY A 85 -8.96 5.66 -7.03
CA GLY A 85 -10.10 6.52 -6.78
C GLY A 85 -9.91 7.93 -7.36
N ILE A 86 -8.74 8.54 -7.13
CA ILE A 86 -8.42 9.88 -7.66
C ILE A 86 -8.32 9.89 -9.19
N THR A 87 -7.67 8.90 -9.79
CA THR A 87 -7.33 8.89 -11.23
C THR A 87 -8.44 8.31 -12.10
N ALA A 88 -9.20 7.33 -11.60
CA ALA A 88 -10.13 6.53 -12.38
C ALA A 88 -11.49 6.31 -11.69
N ASN A 89 -11.74 6.93 -10.52
CA ASN A 89 -12.94 6.70 -9.70
C ASN A 89 -13.14 5.21 -9.33
N LEU A 90 -12.03 4.46 -9.22
CA LEU A 90 -12.00 3.07 -8.79
C LEU A 90 -11.73 3.01 -7.28
N TRP A 91 -12.80 2.94 -6.50
CA TRP A 91 -12.74 2.90 -5.03
C TRP A 91 -12.88 1.48 -4.46
N ASP A 92 -13.03 0.49 -5.32
CA ASP A 92 -13.11 -0.92 -4.92
C ASP A 92 -11.76 -1.41 -4.37
N ASP A 93 -11.83 -2.39 -3.47
CA ASP A 93 -10.65 -2.98 -2.85
C ASP A 93 -9.88 -3.84 -3.88
N PRO A 94 -8.56 -3.61 -4.10
CA PRO A 94 -7.76 -4.43 -5.01
C PRO A 94 -7.47 -5.86 -4.48
N PHE A 95 -8.16 -6.29 -3.43
CA PHE A 95 -8.00 -7.58 -2.74
C PHE A 95 -7.80 -8.79 -3.66
N GLU A 96 -8.46 -8.83 -4.82
CA GLU A 96 -8.45 -10.01 -5.71
C GLU A 96 -7.07 -10.35 -6.32
N TRP A 97 -6.19 -9.37 -6.54
CA TRP A 97 -4.82 -9.59 -7.08
C TRP A 97 -3.71 -9.29 -6.08
N THR A 98 -4.06 -8.93 -4.84
CA THR A 98 -3.10 -8.75 -3.74
C THR A 98 -2.96 -9.99 -2.85
N LEU A 99 -3.56 -11.10 -3.29
CA LEU A 99 -3.48 -12.37 -2.60
C LEU A 99 -2.06 -12.94 -2.62
N PRO A 100 -1.61 -13.61 -1.55
CA PRO A 100 -0.29 -14.26 -1.51
C PRO A 100 -0.04 -15.23 -2.66
N GLU A 101 -1.10 -15.87 -3.19
CA GLU A 101 -1.04 -16.78 -4.32
C GLU A 101 -0.58 -16.07 -5.61
N GLU A 102 -1.08 -14.87 -5.85
CA GLU A 102 -0.68 -14.05 -7.01
C GLU A 102 0.71 -13.43 -6.79
N LEU A 103 0.97 -12.97 -5.57
CA LEU A 103 2.19 -12.24 -5.20
C LEU A 103 3.18 -13.11 -4.40
N ALA A 104 3.31 -14.38 -4.76
CA ALA A 104 4.03 -15.39 -3.98
C ALA A 104 5.55 -15.17 -3.83
N THR A 105 6.15 -14.27 -4.61
CA THR A 105 7.60 -14.08 -4.69
C THR A 105 7.99 -12.62 -4.51
N PRO A 106 9.19 -12.32 -3.97
CA PRO A 106 9.67 -10.94 -3.85
C PRO A 106 9.67 -10.18 -5.17
N GLU A 107 9.97 -10.85 -6.29
CA GLU A 107 9.98 -10.24 -7.62
C GLU A 107 8.59 -9.78 -8.04
N ARG A 108 7.56 -10.58 -7.78
CA ARG A 108 6.16 -10.21 -8.08
C ARG A 108 5.67 -9.10 -7.16
N VAL A 109 6.00 -9.16 -5.87
CA VAL A 109 5.69 -8.06 -4.93
C VAL A 109 6.37 -6.77 -5.39
N LEU A 110 7.62 -6.83 -5.84
CA LEU A 110 8.33 -5.65 -6.34
C LEU A 110 7.67 -5.07 -7.60
N ALA A 111 7.25 -5.94 -8.54
CA ALA A 111 6.53 -5.50 -9.74
C ALA A 111 5.24 -4.75 -9.36
N TYR A 112 4.45 -5.32 -8.45
CA TYR A 112 3.25 -4.68 -7.93
C TYR A 112 3.55 -3.34 -7.23
N LEU A 113 4.58 -3.27 -6.37
CA LEU A 113 4.98 -2.01 -5.74
C LEU A 113 5.32 -0.92 -6.77
N ASN A 114 5.95 -1.28 -7.88
CA ASN A 114 6.28 -0.34 -8.96
C ASN A 114 5.02 0.14 -9.71
N GLU A 115 4.04 -0.72 -9.91
CA GLU A 115 2.75 -0.34 -10.51
C GLU A 115 1.99 0.63 -9.61
N VAL A 116 1.94 0.35 -8.31
CA VAL A 116 1.34 1.23 -7.30
C VAL A 116 2.02 2.61 -7.28
N GLU A 117 3.36 2.65 -7.35
CA GLU A 117 4.11 3.90 -7.45
C GLU A 117 3.78 4.68 -8.73
N ALA A 118 3.66 4.00 -9.87
CA ALA A 118 3.24 4.64 -11.11
C ALA A 118 1.82 5.21 -11.02
N THR A 119 0.89 4.50 -10.37
CA THR A 119 -0.47 4.99 -10.09
C THR A 119 -0.46 6.22 -9.18
N ARG A 120 0.36 6.20 -8.13
CA ARG A 120 0.56 7.33 -7.23
C ARG A 120 1.10 8.57 -7.95
N GLN A 121 2.13 8.40 -8.78
CA GLN A 121 2.71 9.50 -9.58
C GLN A 121 1.66 10.13 -10.51
N ARG A 122 0.84 9.31 -11.18
CA ARG A 122 -0.27 9.81 -12.00
C ARG A 122 -1.27 10.61 -11.18
N GLY A 123 -1.60 10.13 -9.97
CA GLY A 123 -2.51 10.84 -9.07
C GLY A 123 -1.99 12.20 -8.63
N PHE A 124 -0.73 12.28 -8.20
CA PHE A 124 -0.11 13.57 -7.87
C PHE A 124 -0.01 14.52 -9.07
N ALA A 125 0.21 14.02 -10.29
CA ALA A 125 0.20 14.84 -11.49
C ALA A 125 -1.17 15.49 -11.81
N ILE A 126 -2.26 14.98 -11.22
CA ILE A 126 -3.62 15.54 -11.38
C ILE A 126 -3.92 16.61 -10.31
N VAL A 127 -3.46 16.38 -9.09
CA VAL A 127 -3.84 17.19 -7.91
C VAL A 127 -2.83 18.26 -7.53
N LYS A 128 -1.55 18.10 -7.91
CA LYS A 128 -0.45 19.03 -7.66
C LYS A 128 -0.43 20.16 -8.71
#